data_AF-A0A966NVB9-F1
#
_entry.id   AF-A0A966NVB9-F1
#
_cell.length_a   1.000
_cell.length_b   1.000
_cell.length_c   1.000
_cell.angle_alpha   90.00
_cell.angle_beta   90.00
_cell.angle_gamma   90.00
#
_symmetry.space_group_name_H-M   'P 1'
#
loop_
_entity.id
_entity.type
_entity.pdbx_description
1 polymer ?
#
loop_
_entity_poly.entity_id
_entity_poly.type
_entity_poly.pdbx_seq_one_letter_code
_entity_poly.pdbx_strand_id
1 'polypeptide(L)'
;APSGVSVGIADALVVVNATPTDAVLNVAQVGPAGTVSISGLDAVTVPGGGTALLAMPVGVTSGEVIVTSTQPIAVQRLLNRGHDLVGRAAAPMIPHLPMPQVGE
;
A
#
# COMPACT_ATOMS: atom_id res chain seq x y z
N ALA A 1 16.59 20.90 -4.91
CA ALA A 1 17.21 19.57 -4.68
C ALA A 1 16.23 18.53 -5.19
N PRO A 2 16.63 17.57 -6.05
CA PRO A 2 15.64 16.59 -6.51
C PRO A 2 15.28 15.73 -5.31
N SER A 3 14.01 15.75 -4.89
CA SER A 3 13.49 14.79 -3.93
C SER A 3 13.78 13.40 -4.50
N GLY A 4 14.43 12.52 -3.72
CA GLY A 4 14.93 11.20 -4.15
C GLY A 4 13.84 10.18 -4.48
N VAL A 5 12.81 10.57 -5.24
CA VAL A 5 11.71 9.74 -5.67
C VAL A 5 11.94 9.38 -7.14
N SER A 6 12.31 8.12 -7.37
CA SER A 6 12.55 7.55 -8.69
C SER A 6 11.38 7.80 -9.65
N VAL A 7 11.69 8.18 -10.89
CA VAL A 7 10.76 8.54 -11.98
C VAL A 7 9.84 7.39 -12.44
N GLY A 8 9.95 6.19 -11.85
CA GLY A 8 9.37 4.95 -12.40
C GLY A 8 8.03 4.45 -11.83
N ILE A 9 7.38 5.09 -10.85
CA ILE A 9 6.28 4.43 -10.12
C ILE A 9 4.95 5.18 -10.22
N ALA A 10 4.26 5.18 -11.36
CA ALA A 10 3.03 5.96 -11.57
C ALA A 10 1.94 5.74 -10.49
N ASP A 11 1.86 4.52 -9.94
CA ASP A 11 1.02 4.13 -8.80
C ASP A 11 1.88 3.34 -7.79
N ALA A 12 1.85 3.72 -6.53
CA ALA A 12 2.66 3.12 -5.48
C ALA A 12 2.03 3.26 -4.08
N LEU A 13 2.42 2.40 -3.15
CA LEU A 13 2.17 2.58 -1.72
C LEU A 13 3.43 3.07 -1.02
N VAL A 14 3.30 4.12 -0.24
CA VAL A 14 4.28 4.50 0.78
C VAL A 14 3.80 3.93 2.10
N VAL A 15 4.60 3.07 2.70
CA VAL A 15 4.29 2.40 3.96
C VAL A 15 5.29 2.83 5.02
N VAL A 16 4.81 3.30 6.16
CA VAL A 16 5.64 3.64 7.31
C VAL A 16 5.32 2.67 8.45
N ASN A 17 6.36 2.00 8.94
CA ASN A 17 6.31 1.21 10.15
C ASN A 17 7.01 1.97 11.28
N ALA A 18 6.22 2.62 12.12
CA ALA A 18 6.74 3.38 13.26
C ALA A 18 6.96 2.50 14.52
N THR A 19 6.66 1.20 14.45
CA THR A 19 6.89 0.27 15.56
C THR A 19 8.34 -0.21 15.57
N PRO A 20 8.85 -0.74 16.70
CA PRO A 20 10.23 -1.23 16.78
C PRO A 20 10.42 -2.63 16.16
N THR A 21 9.35 -3.29 15.72
CA THR A 21 9.38 -4.66 15.18
C THR A 21 9.07 -4.67 13.70
N ASP A 22 9.66 -5.61 12.96
CA ASP A 22 9.38 -5.75 11.54
C ASP A 22 7.89 -6.06 11.30
N ALA A 23 7.32 -5.37 10.32
CA ALA A 23 5.97 -5.59 9.85
C ALA A 23 6.01 -6.47 8.60
N VAL A 24 5.11 -7.46 8.53
CA VAL A 24 4.84 -8.21 7.30
C VAL A 24 3.48 -7.75 6.80
N LEU A 25 3.39 -7.38 5.53
CA LEU A 25 2.16 -6.91 4.92
C LEU A 25 1.76 -7.76 3.70
N ASN A 26 0.45 -7.85 3.49
CA ASN A 26 -0.18 -8.38 2.30
C ASN A 26 -1.05 -7.28 1.69
N VAL A 27 -0.91 -7.08 0.38
CA VAL A 27 -1.73 -6.14 -0.39
C VAL A 27 -2.69 -6.93 -1.28
N ALA A 28 -3.97 -6.62 -1.18
CA ALA A 28 -5.01 -7.25 -1.98
C ALA A 28 -5.85 -6.21 -2.70
N GLN A 29 -6.31 -6.55 -3.90
CA GLN A 29 -7.25 -5.74 -4.66
C GLN A 29 -8.67 -6.24 -4.45
N VAL A 30 -9.63 -5.32 -4.33
CA VAL A 30 -11.06 -5.66 -4.35
C VAL A 30 -11.54 -5.66 -5.80
N GLY A 31 -12.04 -6.80 -6.27
CA GLY A 31 -12.64 -6.97 -7.58
C GLY A 31 -14.10 -7.44 -7.50
N PRO A 32 -14.77 -7.64 -8.65
CA PRO A 32 -16.17 -8.09 -8.68
C PRO A 32 -16.42 -9.43 -7.99
N ALA A 33 -15.39 -10.30 -7.93
CA ALA A 33 -15.43 -11.60 -7.28
C ALA A 33 -14.95 -11.57 -5.81
N GLY A 34 -14.70 -10.38 -5.25
CA GLY A 34 -14.14 -10.21 -3.92
C GLY A 34 -12.65 -9.86 -3.92
N THR A 35 -12.01 -10.09 -2.79
CA THR A 35 -10.63 -9.67 -2.52
C THR A 35 -9.61 -10.71 -3.01
N VAL A 36 -8.62 -10.26 -3.78
CA VAL A 36 -7.55 -11.12 -4.33
C VAL A 36 -6.18 -10.50 -4.03
N SER A 37 -5.26 -11.27 -3.45
CA SER A 37 -3.89 -10.81 -3.21
C SER A 37 -3.19 -10.43 -4.51
N ILE A 38 -2.44 -9.32 -4.47
CA ILE A 38 -1.64 -8.86 -5.59
C ILE A 38 -0.32 -9.62 -5.59
N SER A 39 -0.02 -10.31 -6.69
CA SER A 39 1.22 -11.07 -6.84
C SER A 39 2.45 -10.18 -6.66
N GLY A 40 3.38 -10.61 -5.80
CA GLY A 40 4.59 -9.87 -5.49
C GLY A 40 4.42 -8.84 -4.37
N LEU A 41 3.20 -8.69 -3.83
CA LEU A 41 2.89 -7.86 -2.66
C LEU A 41 2.20 -8.67 -1.55
N ASP A 42 2.29 -10.00 -1.59
CA ASP A 42 1.59 -10.92 -0.69
C ASP A 42 2.30 -11.19 0.64
N ALA A 43 3.60 -10.92 0.73
CA ALA A 43 4.40 -11.06 1.96
C ALA A 43 5.59 -10.08 1.96
N VAL A 44 5.30 -8.79 2.05
CA VAL A 44 6.34 -7.75 2.03
C VAL A 44 6.78 -7.38 3.45
N THR A 45 8.08 -7.39 3.70
CA THR A 45 8.65 -6.96 4.98
C THR A 45 8.95 -5.46 4.97
N VAL A 46 8.50 -4.75 5.99
CA VAL A 46 8.86 -3.36 6.28
C VAL A 46 9.58 -3.33 7.62
N PRO A 47 10.88 -2.93 7.65
CA PRO A 47 11.67 -2.92 8.88
C PRO A 47 11.03 -2.08 9.99
N GLY A 48 11.27 -2.46 11.24
CA GLY A 48 10.95 -1.63 12.40
C GLY A 48 11.58 -0.23 12.29
N GLY A 49 10.80 0.83 12.57
CA GLY A 49 11.21 2.22 12.38
C GLY A 49 11.44 2.63 10.92
N GLY A 50 11.05 1.78 9.97
CA GLY A 50 11.37 1.89 8.56
C GLY A 50 10.25 2.46 7.69
N THR A 51 10.58 2.67 6.41
CA THR A 51 9.64 3.06 5.36
C THR A 51 9.89 2.20 4.13
N ALA A 52 8.83 1.81 3.44
CA ALA A 52 8.89 1.09 2.17
C ALA A 52 8.09 1.81 1.09
N LEU A 53 8.59 1.76 -0.14
CA LEU A 53 7.92 2.23 -1.33
C LEU A 53 7.60 1.03 -2.23
N LEU A 54 6.32 0.69 -2.33
CA LEU A 54 5.84 -0.50 -3.02
C LEU A 54 5.21 -0.09 -4.34
N ALA A 55 5.83 -0.47 -5.45
CA ALA A 55 5.28 -0.24 -6.77
C ALA A 55 4.02 -1.10 -6.98
N MET A 56 2.96 -0.51 -7.52
CA MET A 56 1.84 -1.31 -8.00
C MET A 56 2.22 -2.03 -9.30
N PRO A 57 2.05 -3.37 -9.37
CA PRO A 57 2.30 -4.10 -10.61
C PRO A 57 1.44 -3.59 -11.76
N VAL A 58 1.97 -3.69 -12.97
CA VAL A 58 1.22 -3.36 -14.19
C VAL A 58 -0.03 -4.26 -14.31
N GLY A 59 -1.15 -3.69 -14.71
CA GLY A 59 -2.41 -4.43 -14.85
C GLY A 59 -3.27 -4.50 -13.57
N VAL A 60 -2.73 -4.10 -12.41
CA VAL A 60 -3.55 -3.81 -11.22
C VAL A 60 -4.42 -2.60 -11.53
N THR A 61 -5.73 -2.76 -11.41
CA THR A 61 -6.67 -1.69 -11.72
C THR A 61 -6.64 -0.64 -10.61
N SER A 62 -6.95 0.62 -10.95
CA SER A 62 -6.97 1.74 -9.99
C SER A 62 -8.14 1.69 -8.99
N GLY A 63 -8.61 0.49 -8.65
CA GLY A 63 -9.71 0.23 -7.72
C GLY A 63 -9.28 0.23 -6.26
N GLU A 64 -10.18 -0.25 -5.41
CA GLU A 64 -9.94 -0.37 -3.97
C GLU A 64 -8.86 -1.42 -3.67
N VAL A 65 -8.01 -1.08 -2.70
CA VAL A 65 -6.88 -1.90 -2.25
C VAL A 65 -6.94 -1.99 -0.74
N ILE A 66 -6.81 -3.22 -0.23
CA ILE A 66 -6.74 -3.53 1.19
C ILE A 66 -5.29 -3.88 1.52
N VAL A 67 -4.76 -3.27 2.58
CA VAL A 67 -3.45 -3.59 3.12
C VAL A 67 -3.64 -4.16 4.52
N THR A 68 -3.21 -5.41 4.69
CA THR A 68 -3.22 -6.08 5.99
C THR A 68 -1.78 -6.19 6.48
N SER A 69 -1.54 -5.94 7.77
CA SER A 69 -0.20 -6.04 8.35
C SER A 69 -0.20 -6.64 9.74
N THR A 70 0.92 -7.25 10.11
CA THR A 70 1.17 -7.80 11.45
C THR A 70 1.44 -6.72 12.50
N GLN A 71 1.75 -5.49 12.09
CA GLN A 71 1.97 -4.34 12.97
C GLN A 71 1.08 -3.17 12.53
N PRO A 72 0.73 -2.25 13.45
CA PRO A 72 0.14 -0.97 13.07
C PRO A 72 1.07 -0.21 12.11
N ILE A 73 0.60 0.06 10.91
CA ILE A 73 1.34 0.80 9.87
C ILE A 73 0.51 1.97 9.36
N ALA A 74 1.20 3.02 8.89
CA ALA A 74 0.58 4.09 8.12
C ALA A 74 0.84 3.86 6.64
N VAL A 75 -0.21 3.98 5.82
CA VAL A 75 -0.11 3.75 4.37
C VAL A 75 -0.69 4.92 3.60
N GLN A 76 0.03 5.35 2.56
CA GLN A 76 -0.44 6.35 1.61
C GLN A 76 -0.28 5.81 0.19
N ARG A 77 -1.33 5.93 -0.63
CA ARG A 77 -1.25 5.60 -2.06
C ARG A 77 -0.86 6.85 -2.84
N LEU A 78 0.18 6.71 -3.66
CA LEU A 78 0.59 7.70 -4.64
C LEU A 78 -0.08 7.34 -5.96
N LEU A 79 -0.77 8.30 -6.56
CA LEU A 79 -1.47 8.14 -7.82
C LEU A 79 -0.96 9.15 -8.85
N ASN A 80 -1.02 8.77 -10.12
CA ASN A 80 -0.84 9.70 -11.22
C ASN A 80 -1.97 10.74 -11.17
N ARG A 81 -1.64 12.03 -11.34
CA ARG A 81 -2.63 13.10 -11.41
C ARG A 81 -3.36 13.16 -12.76
N GLY A 82 -2.90 12.38 -13.74
CA GLY A 82 -3.42 12.40 -15.11
C GLY A 82 -3.06 13.70 -15.84
N HIS A 83 -3.43 13.77 -17.12
CA HIS A 83 -3.30 14.96 -17.97
C HIS A 83 -1.91 15.63 -17.91
N ASP A 84 -0.85 14.82 -17.83
CA ASP A 84 0.55 15.27 -17.75
C ASP A 84 0.85 16.28 -16.62
N LEU A 85 0.03 16.25 -15.56
CA LEU A 85 0.17 17.17 -14.42
C LEU A 85 1.34 16.80 -13.52
N VAL A 86 2.40 17.60 -13.52
CA VAL A 86 3.68 17.43 -12.79
C VAL A 86 3.69 16.48 -11.58
N GLY A 87 3.41 16.83 -10.32
CA GLY A 87 3.63 15.90 -9.19
C GLY A 87 2.68 14.68 -9.11
N ARG A 88 2.59 14.10 -7.90
CA ARG A 88 1.72 12.95 -7.59
C ARG A 88 0.56 13.36 -6.69
N ALA A 89 -0.61 12.73 -6.88
CA ALA A 89 -1.66 12.76 -5.87
C ALA A 89 -1.30 11.75 -4.77
N ALA A 90 -1.62 12.10 -3.53
CA ALA A 90 -1.34 11.31 -2.35
C ALA A 90 -2.63 11.16 -1.54
N ALA A 91 -3.07 9.92 -1.35
CA ALA A 91 -4.27 9.61 -0.58
C ALA A 91 -3.88 8.72 0.62
N PRO A 92 -4.06 9.18 1.87
CA PRO A 92 -3.89 8.31 3.02
C PRO A 92 -4.94 7.21 2.98
N MET A 93 -4.54 5.97 3.31
CA MET A 93 -5.50 4.88 3.45
C MET A 93 -6.31 5.04 4.73
N ILE A 94 -7.56 4.57 4.69
CA ILE A 94 -8.45 4.58 5.85
C ILE A 94 -8.11 3.35 6.70
N PRO A 95 -7.65 3.55 7.95
CA PRO A 95 -7.42 2.43 8.84
C PRO A 95 -8.76 1.82 9.25
N HIS A 96 -8.82 0.49 9.24
CA HIS A 96 -9.95 -0.24 9.82
C HIS A 96 -9.39 -1.31 10.76
N LEU A 97 -10.04 -1.46 11.91
CA LEU A 97 -9.78 -2.60 12.77
C LEU A 97 -10.46 -3.82 12.12
N PRO A 98 -9.79 -4.98 12.07
CA PRO A 98 -10.47 -6.22 11.74
C PRO A 98 -11.66 -6.37 12.69
N MET A 99 -12.84 -6.66 12.15
CA MET A 99 -13.98 -7.01 13.01
C MET A 99 -13.60 -8.23 13.86
N PRO A 100 -13.95 -8.26 15.15
CA PRO A 100 -13.79 -9.47 15.95
C PRO A 100 -14.46 -10.62 15.22
N GLN A 101 -13.74 -11.72 14.99
CA GLN A 101 -14.37 -12.95 14.52
C GLN A 101 -15.37 -13.37 15.60
N VAL A 102 -16.67 -13.24 15.29
CA VAL A 102 -17.71 -13.84 16.12
C VAL A 102 -17.51 -15.34 15.98
N GLY A 103 -16.98 -15.97 17.03
CA GLY A 103 -16.80 -17.41 17.06
C GLY A 103 -18.13 -18.12 16.90
N GLU A 104 -18.14 -19.18 16.10
CA GLU A 104 -19.21 -20.18 16.10
C GLU A 104 -19.17 -21.04 17.37
#